data_AF-A0A7W6V5M7-F1
#
_entry.id   AF-A0A7W6V5M7-F1
#
_cell.length_a   1.000
_cell.length_b   1.000
_cell.length_c   1.000
_cell.angle_alpha   90.00
_cell.angle_beta   90.00
_cell.angle_gamma   90.00
#
_symmetry.space_group_name_H-M   'P 1'
#
loop_
_entity.id
_entity.type
_entity.pdbx_description
1 polymer ?
#
loop_
_entity_poly.entity_id
_entity_poly.type
_entity_poly.pdbx_seq_one_letter_code
_entity_poly.pdbx_strand_id
1 'polypeptide(L)'
;MDDQILIRPYAPSDSDATIEIFLRAIREVSSKDYLPAQIEAWAKVEDRSLWAQRRISRPGWIADIDGVPVGFSDLTGDGCLDMIFVHPEFQGLGIASRLLSRVERKL
;
A
#
# COMPACT_ATOMS: atom_id res chain seq x y z
N MET A 1 2.54 -2.70 -21.41
CA MET A 1 2.80 -2.76 -19.96
C MET A 1 1.84 -1.86 -19.17
N ASP A 2 1.49 -0.66 -19.65
CA ASP A 2 0.58 0.25 -18.94
C ASP A 2 -0.88 -0.24 -18.74
N ASP A 3 -1.34 -1.22 -19.53
CA ASP A 3 -2.72 -1.75 -19.44
C ASP A 3 -2.91 -2.88 -18.40
N GLN A 4 -1.83 -3.36 -17.76
CA GLN A 4 -1.93 -4.46 -16.79
C GLN A 4 -2.15 -4.01 -15.35
N ILE A 5 -1.97 -2.72 -15.03
CA ILE A 5 -2.12 -2.22 -13.66
C ILE A 5 -3.57 -1.75 -13.46
N LEU A 6 -4.38 -2.60 -12.83
CA LEU A 6 -5.75 -2.30 -12.44
C LEU A 6 -5.77 -1.66 -11.06
N ILE A 7 -6.42 -0.49 -10.94
CA ILE A 7 -6.68 0.11 -9.62
C ILE A 7 -8.12 -0.22 -9.19
N ARG A 8 -8.24 -0.99 -8.11
CA ARG A 8 -9.54 -1.41 -7.55
C ARG A 8 -9.70 -0.99 -6.09
N PRO A 9 -10.93 -0.86 -5.56
CA PRO A 9 -11.14 -0.64 -4.13
C PRO A 9 -10.53 -1.77 -3.29
N TYR A 10 -10.07 -1.43 -2.09
CA TYR A 10 -9.65 -2.40 -1.08
C TYR A 10 -10.82 -3.30 -0.66
N ALA A 11 -10.55 -4.60 -0.53
CA ALA A 11 -11.45 -5.58 0.05
C ALA A 11 -10.83 -6.22 1.30
N PRO A 12 -11.64 -6.74 2.25
CA PRO A 12 -11.10 -7.38 3.46
C PRO A 12 -10.13 -8.54 3.19
N SER A 13 -10.31 -9.24 2.06
CA SER A 13 -9.42 -10.30 1.59
C SER A 13 -8.01 -9.83 1.23
N ASP A 14 -7.80 -8.52 1.02
CA ASP A 14 -6.50 -7.94 0.68
C ASP A 14 -5.63 -7.65 1.93
N SER A 15 -6.14 -7.91 3.13
CA SER A 15 -5.47 -7.57 4.39
C SER A 15 -4.07 -8.17 4.50
N ASP A 16 -3.92 -9.47 4.21
CA ASP A 16 -2.61 -10.13 4.25
C ASP A 16 -1.65 -9.58 3.17
N ALA A 17 -2.15 -9.33 1.95
CA ALA A 17 -1.33 -8.79 0.88
C ALA A 17 -0.84 -7.37 1.17
N THR A 18 -1.70 -6.51 1.73
CA THR A 18 -1.31 -5.14 2.12
C THR A 18 -0.30 -5.12 3.26
N ILE A 19 -0.40 -6.04 4.23
CA ILE A 19 0.60 -6.23 5.28
C ILE A 19 1.94 -6.65 4.68
N GLU A 20 1.94 -7.62 3.77
CA GLU A 20 3.16 -8.08 3.11
C GLU A 20 3.83 -6.94 2.33
N ILE A 21 3.08 -6.23 1.48
CA ILE A 21 3.59 -5.10 0.71
C ILE A 21 4.20 -4.04 1.63
N PHE A 22 3.52 -3.68 2.72
CA PHE A 22 3.99 -2.70 3.68
C PHE A 22 5.33 -3.11 4.33
N LEU A 23 5.40 -4.32 4.86
CA LEU A 23 6.58 -4.83 5.54
C LEU A 23 7.77 -4.96 4.57
N ARG A 24 7.53 -5.50 3.37
CA ARG A 24 8.57 -5.65 2.34
C ARG A 24 9.05 -4.29 1.83
N ALA A 25 8.15 -3.36 1.55
CA ALA A 25 8.51 -2.02 1.10
C ALA A 25 9.40 -1.30 2.13
N ILE A 26 9.05 -1.34 3.41
CA ILE A 26 9.87 -0.72 4.47
C ILE A 26 11.24 -1.39 4.58
N ARG A 27 11.30 -2.74 4.53
CA ARG A 27 12.56 -3.47 4.73
C ARG A 27 13.50 -3.40 3.51
N GLU A 28 12.96 -3.44 2.30
CA GLU A 28 13.75 -3.61 1.08
C GLU A 28 13.97 -2.30 0.31
N VAL A 29 13.03 -1.34 0.44
CA VAL A 29 13.14 -0.04 -0.24
C VAL A 29 13.69 1.00 0.72
N SER A 30 13.08 1.17 1.90
CA SER A 30 13.47 2.21 2.87
C SER A 30 14.80 1.89 3.58
N SER A 31 15.33 0.68 3.47
CA SER A 31 16.66 0.35 4.02
C SER A 31 17.82 1.10 3.40
N LYS A 32 17.60 1.78 2.27
CA LYS A 32 18.60 2.62 1.62
C LYS A 32 18.77 3.97 2.30
N ASP A 33 17.73 4.44 2.99
CA ASP A 33 17.64 5.81 3.50
C ASP A 33 17.54 5.89 5.03
N TYR A 34 17.29 4.77 5.70
CA TYR A 34 17.03 4.71 7.15
C TYR A 34 17.91 3.70 7.88
N LEU A 35 18.17 3.98 9.16
CA LEU A 35 18.93 3.07 10.02
C LEU A 35 18.11 1.82 10.33
N PRO A 36 18.75 0.65 10.57
CA PRO A 36 18.07 -0.58 10.91
C PRO A 36 17.07 -0.46 12.08
N ALA A 37 17.41 0.32 13.11
CA ALA A 37 16.52 0.56 14.24
C ALA A 37 15.22 1.31 13.86
N GLN A 38 15.29 2.20 12.86
CA GLN A 38 14.12 2.92 12.36
C GLN A 38 13.24 2.01 11.49
N ILE A 39 13.86 1.17 10.66
CA ILE A 39 13.17 0.15 9.87
C ILE A 39 12.45 -0.84 10.78
N GLU A 40 13.12 -1.34 11.82
CA GLU A 40 12.52 -2.27 12.79
C GLU A 40 11.41 -1.64 13.64
N ALA A 41 11.42 -0.32 13.81
CA ALA A 41 10.33 0.40 14.46
C ALA A 41 9.10 0.50 13.54
N TRP A 42 9.28 0.62 12.22
CA TRP A 42 8.19 0.81 11.25
C TRP A 42 7.70 -0.49 10.61
N ALA A 43 8.56 -1.48 10.42
CA ALA A 43 8.25 -2.78 9.79
C ALA A 43 7.57 -3.74 10.78
N LYS A 44 6.54 -3.26 11.46
CA LYS A 44 5.76 -4.03 12.43
C LYS A 44 4.28 -3.78 12.21
N VAL A 45 3.55 -4.89 12.05
CA VAL A 45 2.08 -4.92 12.15
C VAL A 45 1.75 -5.78 13.34
N GLU A 46 1.48 -5.14 14.47
CA GLU A 46 1.24 -5.83 15.75
C GLU A 46 -0.13 -6.50 15.79
N ASP A 47 -1.12 -5.92 15.12
CA ASP A 47 -2.49 -6.45 15.07
C ASP A 47 -3.03 -6.42 13.62
N ARG A 48 -3.15 -7.62 13.02
CA ARG A 48 -3.71 -7.81 11.67
C ARG A 48 -5.19 -7.47 11.59
N SER A 49 -5.95 -7.72 12.66
CA SER A 49 -7.37 -7.41 12.71
C SER A 49 -7.58 -5.91 12.72
N LEU A 50 -6.79 -5.18 13.52
CA LEU A 50 -6.81 -3.72 13.55
C LEU A 50 -6.35 -3.13 12.22
N TRP A 51 -5.36 -3.74 11.55
CA TRP A 51 -4.94 -3.36 10.21
C TRP A 51 -6.12 -3.40 9.23
N ALA A 52 -6.82 -4.54 9.15
CA ALA A 52 -7.97 -4.71 8.29
C ALA A 52 -9.12 -3.75 8.64
N GLN A 53 -9.41 -3.54 9.92
CA GLN A 53 -10.45 -2.61 10.39
C GLN A 53 -10.15 -1.15 10.02
N ARG A 54 -8.88 -0.72 10.07
CA ARG A 54 -8.49 0.63 9.65
C ARG A 54 -8.71 0.83 8.14
N ARG A 55 -8.41 -0.18 7.32
CA ARG A 55 -8.51 -0.07 5.85
C ARG A 55 -9.93 -0.28 5.34
N ILE A 56 -10.79 -0.96 6.10
CA ILE A 56 -12.22 -1.06 5.76
C ILE A 56 -13.00 0.18 6.19
N SER A 57 -12.57 0.87 7.25
CA SER A 57 -13.27 2.06 7.77
C SER A 57 -12.97 3.35 6.99
N ARG A 58 -12.02 3.29 6.04
CA ARG A 58 -11.52 4.43 5.27
C ARG A 58 -11.41 4.08 3.79
N PRO A 59 -11.48 5.06 2.87
CA PRO A 59 -11.23 4.79 1.46
C PRO A 59 -9.80 4.25 1.25
N GLY A 60 -9.71 3.09 0.61
CA GLY A 60 -8.46 2.45 0.23
C GLY A 60 -8.53 1.82 -1.15
N TRP A 61 -7.37 1.71 -1.80
CA TRP A 61 -7.21 1.16 -3.15
C TRP A 61 -6.07 0.17 -3.20
N ILE A 62 -6.21 -0.81 -4.08
CA ILE A 62 -5.21 -1.81 -4.45
C ILE A 62 -4.82 -1.56 -5.90
N ALA A 63 -3.52 -1.57 -6.16
CA ALA A 63 -2.98 -1.79 -7.49
C ALA A 63 -2.77 -3.29 -7.68
N ASP A 64 -3.37 -3.81 -8.74
CA ASP A 64 -3.46 -5.23 -9.05
C ASP A 64 -2.88 -5.48 -10.44
N ILE A 65 -2.01 -6.48 -10.58
CA ILE A 65 -1.48 -6.95 -11.85
C ILE A 65 -1.84 -8.43 -11.97
N ASP A 66 -2.65 -8.77 -12.97
CA ASP A 66 -3.06 -10.15 -13.27
C ASP A 66 -3.61 -10.93 -12.04
N GLY A 67 -4.34 -10.25 -11.15
CA GLY A 67 -4.93 -10.83 -9.94
C GLY A 67 -4.02 -10.78 -8.71
N VAL A 68 -2.83 -10.20 -8.82
CA VAL A 68 -1.84 -10.08 -7.75
C VAL A 68 -1.82 -8.64 -7.23
N PRO A 69 -2.11 -8.39 -5.94
CA PRO A 69 -1.88 -7.09 -5.33
C PRO A 69 -0.39 -6.73 -5.33
N VAL A 70 -0.04 -5.61 -5.94
CA VAL A 70 1.35 -5.11 -6.08
C VAL A 70 1.56 -3.73 -5.46
N GLY A 71 0.50 -3.10 -4.96
CA GLY A 71 0.58 -1.84 -4.23
C GLY A 71 -0.75 -1.48 -3.59
N PHE A 72 -0.73 -0.58 -2.61
CA PHE A 72 -1.94 -0.06 -2.00
C PHE A 72 -1.80 1.39 -1.56
N SER A 73 -2.94 2.04 -1.38
CA SER A 73 -3.03 3.34 -0.72
C SER A 73 -4.29 3.46 0.12
N ASP A 74 -4.27 4.24 1.19
CA ASP A 74 -5.43 4.59 1.99
C ASP A 74 -5.43 6.05 2.42
N LEU A 75 -6.61 6.53 2.79
CA LEU A 75 -6.83 7.89 3.28
C LEU A 75 -7.09 7.89 4.78
N THR A 76 -6.75 8.98 5.43
CA THR A 76 -7.23 9.31 6.78
C THR A 76 -8.72 9.72 6.73
N GLY A 77 -9.36 9.82 7.90
CA GLY A 77 -10.78 10.18 8.00
C GLY A 77 -11.11 11.60 7.50
N ASP A 78 -10.12 12.49 7.49
CA ASP A 78 -10.18 13.85 6.95
C ASP A 78 -9.77 13.93 5.47
N GLY A 79 -9.50 12.80 4.81
CA GLY A 79 -9.21 12.73 3.38
C GLY A 79 -7.75 12.93 3.00
N CYS A 80 -6.83 13.04 3.96
CA CYS A 80 -5.39 13.09 3.68
C CYS A 80 -4.85 11.71 3.31
N LEU A 81 -3.84 11.64 2.44
CA LEU A 81 -3.16 10.37 2.14
C LEU A 81 -2.45 9.86 3.41
N ASP A 82 -2.87 8.70 3.91
CA ASP A 82 -2.32 8.07 5.12
C ASP A 82 -1.10 7.23 4.72
N MET A 83 -1.31 6.22 3.88
CA MET A 83 -0.25 5.37 3.36
C MET A 83 -0.33 5.18 1.84
N ILE A 84 0.84 5.05 1.24
CA ILE A 84 1.01 4.57 -0.13
C ILE A 84 2.27 3.71 -0.22
N PHE A 85 2.11 2.45 -0.62
CA PHE A 85 3.22 1.52 -0.74
C PHE A 85 3.10 0.69 -2.01
N VAL A 86 4.25 0.35 -2.58
CA VAL A 86 4.39 -0.51 -3.76
C VAL A 86 5.32 -1.64 -3.40
N HIS A 87 5.00 -2.84 -3.87
CA HIS A 87 5.82 -4.02 -3.66
C HIS A 87 7.23 -3.83 -4.24
N PRO A 88 8.32 -4.27 -3.56
CA PRO A 88 9.69 -4.01 -4.01
C PRO A 88 10.02 -4.51 -5.42
N GLU A 89 9.43 -5.64 -5.82
CA GLU A 89 9.66 -6.25 -7.14
C GLU A 89 8.93 -5.51 -8.29
N PHE A 90 8.04 -4.57 -7.96
CA PHE A 90 7.24 -3.83 -8.94
C PHE A 90 7.53 -2.31 -8.93
N GLN A 91 8.68 -1.93 -8.39
CA GLN A 91 9.14 -0.53 -8.38
C GLN A 91 9.43 -0.01 -9.79
N GLY A 92 9.34 1.31 -9.99
CA GLY A 92 9.64 1.95 -11.27
C GLY A 92 8.60 1.78 -12.38
N LEU A 93 7.46 1.11 -12.10
CA LEU A 93 6.38 0.85 -13.05
C LEU A 93 5.24 1.90 -13.00
N GLY A 94 5.43 3.02 -12.29
CA GLY A 94 4.40 4.06 -12.15
C GLY A 94 3.18 3.68 -11.30
N ILE A 95 3.25 2.59 -10.52
CA ILE A 95 2.15 2.10 -9.67
C ILE A 95 1.72 3.16 -8.64
N ALA A 96 2.68 3.76 -7.93
CA ALA A 96 2.39 4.79 -6.94
C ALA A 96 1.70 6.01 -7.57
N SER A 97 2.14 6.44 -8.75
CA SER A 97 1.51 7.54 -9.48
C SER A 97 0.06 7.22 -9.84
N ARG A 98 -0.23 5.99 -10.28
CA ARG A 98 -1.60 5.54 -10.60
C ARG A 98 -2.50 5.49 -9.37
N LEU A 99 -1.98 4.99 -8.24
CA LEU A 99 -2.69 5.01 -6.96
C LEU A 99 -3.00 6.45 -6.53
N LEU A 100 -2.01 7.34 -6.56
CA LEU A 100 -2.19 8.75 -6.21
C LEU A 100 -3.23 9.44 -7.09
N SER A 101 -3.15 9.30 -8.41
CA SER A 101 -4.16 9.86 -9.32
C SER A 101 -5.56 9.27 -9.12
N ARG A 102 -5.69 8.07 -8.54
CA ARG A 102 -6.99 7.50 -8.17
C ARG A 102 -7.53 8.12 -6.88
N VAL A 103 -6.65 8.35 -5.91
CA VAL A 103 -6.95 9.02 -4.64
C VAL A 103 -7.41 10.46 -4.89
N GLU A 104 -6.66 11.23 -5.68
CA GLU A 104 -6.96 12.63 -6.00
C GLU A 104 -8.29 12.81 -6.73
N ARG A 105 -8.66 11.86 -7.61
CA ARG A 105 -9.97 11.87 -8.30
C ARG A 105 -11.17 11.59 -7.39
N LYS A 106 -10.92 11.21 -6.14
CA LYS A 106 -11.95 10.86 -5.15
C LYS A 106 -12.14 11.94 -4.08
N LEU A 107 -11.24 12.93 -4.03
CA LEU A 107 -11.41 14.21 -3.35
C LEU A 107 -12.30 15.12 -4.21
#